data_AF-X1BGU8-F1
#
_entry.id   AF-X1BGU8-F1
#
_cell.length_a   1.000
_cell.length_b   1.000
_cell.length_c   1.000
_cell.angle_alpha   90.00
_cell.angle_beta   90.00
_cell.angle_gamma   90.00
#
_symmetry.space_group_name_H-M   'P 1'
#
loop_
_entity.id
_entity.type
_entity.pdbx_description
1 polymer ?
#
loop_
_entity_poly.entity_id
_entity_poly.type
_entity_poly.pdbx_seq_one_letter_code
_entity_poly.pdbx_strand_id
1 'polypeptide(L)'
;MNSKVDILLMAGKKNKSEPAKMVSRAIELSTKDTIEKFLKIKEKEKTIDKIVLSTNSEVLINELKGKSIIIEPDEPQKKFHFGKKLKELINKYKIEKLFYMGGGSGVLLKIEDLKNIIKTVL
;
A
#
# COMPACT_ATOMS: atom_id res chain seq x y z
N MET A 1 -6.44 22.55 -12.56
CA MET A 1 -6.57 21.07 -12.54
C MET A 1 -6.36 20.60 -11.11
N ASN A 2 -7.31 19.90 -10.50
CA ASN A 2 -7.10 19.28 -9.18
C ASN A 2 -6.19 18.06 -9.37
N SER A 3 -4.88 18.28 -9.33
CA SER A 3 -3.92 17.19 -9.43
C SER A 3 -4.09 16.27 -8.22
N LYS A 4 -4.03 14.96 -8.46
CA LYS A 4 -4.13 13.93 -7.42
C LYS A 4 -2.97 12.95 -7.54
N VAL A 5 -2.70 12.26 -6.44
CA VAL A 5 -1.69 11.19 -6.38
C VAL A 5 -2.38 9.85 -6.12
N ASP A 6 -1.89 8.79 -6.75
CA ASP A 6 -2.24 7.42 -6.39
C ASP A 6 -1.22 6.88 -5.39
N ILE A 7 -1.71 6.24 -4.33
CA ILE A 7 -0.89 5.57 -3.33
C ILE A 7 -0.80 4.09 -3.69
N LEU A 8 0.42 3.55 -3.69
CA LEU A 8 0.64 2.12 -3.89
C LEU A 8 1.46 1.54 -2.74
N LEU A 9 0.88 0.56 -2.06
CA LEU A 9 1.57 -0.24 -1.06
C LEU A 9 1.82 -1.65 -1.58
N MET A 10 3.02 -2.17 -1.32
CA MET A 10 3.33 -3.58 -1.53
C MET A 10 3.79 -4.21 -0.23
N ALA A 11 3.08 -5.24 0.22
CA ALA A 11 3.33 -5.92 1.47
C ALA A 11 3.29 -7.43 1.26
N GLY A 12 4.41 -8.12 1.49
CA GLY A 12 4.50 -9.57 1.38
C GLY A 12 4.87 -10.23 2.71
N LYS A 13 4.34 -11.43 2.95
CA LYS A 13 4.74 -12.32 4.05
C LYS A 13 5.68 -13.43 3.59
N LYS A 14 6.52 -13.91 4.51
CA LYS A 14 7.37 -15.10 4.35
C LYS A 14 7.11 -16.05 5.51
N ASN A 15 6.71 -17.29 5.21
CA ASN A 15 6.32 -18.27 6.24
C ASN A 15 7.39 -19.35 6.51
N LYS A 16 8.67 -19.01 6.37
CA LYS A 16 9.76 -20.01 6.40
C LYS A 16 10.26 -20.41 7.80
N SER A 17 9.98 -19.62 8.84
CA SER A 17 10.44 -19.84 10.21
C SER A 17 9.62 -19.01 11.21
N GLU A 18 9.69 -19.31 12.52
CA GLU A 18 9.02 -18.52 13.56
C GLU A 18 9.43 -17.03 13.57
N PRO A 19 10.73 -16.66 13.53
CA PRO A 19 11.11 -15.25 13.41
C PRO A 19 10.54 -14.59 12.14
N ALA A 20 10.50 -15.32 11.02
CA ALA A 20 9.92 -14.81 9.79
C ALA A 20 8.40 -14.57 9.90
N LYS A 21 7.67 -15.39 10.68
CA LYS A 21 6.25 -15.17 10.98
C LYS A 21 6.06 -13.93 11.84
N MET A 22 6.89 -13.71 12.86
CA MET A 22 6.85 -12.50 13.70
C MET A 22 7.07 -11.23 12.87
N VAL A 23 8.09 -11.23 12.00
CA VAL A 23 8.35 -10.11 11.08
C VAL A 23 7.19 -9.92 10.11
N SER A 24 6.63 -11.00 9.55
CA SER A 24 5.47 -10.91 8.67
C SER A 24 4.28 -10.27 9.38
N ARG A 25 4.03 -10.63 10.64
CA ARG A 25 2.96 -10.03 11.45
C ARG A 25 3.21 -8.53 11.69
N ALA A 26 4.44 -8.14 11.98
CA ALA A 26 4.80 -6.72 12.13
C ALA A 26 4.56 -5.93 10.83
N ILE A 27 4.91 -6.51 9.67
CA ILE A 27 4.64 -5.91 8.35
C ILE A 27 3.13 -5.76 8.11
N GLU A 28 2.33 -6.77 8.44
CA GLU A 28 0.87 -6.71 8.29
C GLU A 28 0.27 -5.57 9.12
N LEU A 29 0.63 -5.49 10.40
CA LEU A 29 0.15 -4.44 11.30
C LEU A 29 0.61 -3.04 10.83
N SER A 30 1.87 -2.93 10.41
CA SER A 30 2.43 -1.68 9.87
C SER A 30 1.73 -1.23 8.59
N THR A 31 1.41 -2.17 7.70
CA THR A 31 0.72 -1.91 6.44
C THR A 31 -0.69 -1.40 6.71
N LYS A 32 -1.39 -2.05 7.64
CA LYS A 32 -2.75 -1.66 8.05
C LYS A 32 -2.77 -0.25 8.64
N ASP A 33 -1.89 0.05 9.59
CA ASP A 33 -1.78 1.39 10.19
C ASP A 33 -1.51 2.46 9.11
N THR A 34 -0.58 2.18 8.20
CA THR A 34 -0.24 3.10 7.10
C THR A 34 -1.44 3.33 6.16
N ILE A 35 -2.18 2.28 5.80
CA ILE A 35 -3.41 2.40 4.99
C ILE A 35 -4.48 3.22 5.71
N GLU A 36 -4.66 3.02 7.02
CA GLU A 36 -5.62 3.78 7.81
C GLU A 36 -5.28 5.27 7.85
N LYS A 37 -3.99 5.64 7.91
CA LYS A 37 -3.54 7.03 7.77
C LYS A 37 -3.88 7.60 6.39
N PHE A 38 -3.61 6.87 5.31
CA PHE A 38 -3.96 7.33 3.96
C PHE A 38 -5.47 7.45 3.72
N LEU A 39 -6.28 6.54 4.26
CA LEU A 39 -7.75 6.64 4.21
C LEU A 39 -8.25 7.92 4.89
N LYS A 40 -7.70 8.26 6.07
CA LYS A 40 -8.03 9.51 6.78
C LYS A 40 -7.65 10.76 5.98
N ILE A 41 -6.51 10.73 5.28
CA ILE A 41 -6.09 11.84 4.40
C ILE A 41 -7.04 11.94 3.19
N LYS A 42 -7.33 10.81 2.54
CA LYS A 42 -8.21 10.75 1.37
C LYS A 42 -9.60 11.30 1.65
N GLU A 43 -10.17 10.94 2.80
CA GLU A 43 -11.48 11.42 3.25
C GLU A 43 -11.51 12.95 3.43
N LYS A 44 -10.43 13.54 3.94
CA LYS A 44 -10.38 14.97 4.30
C LYS A 44 -9.91 15.90 3.17
N GLU A 45 -8.91 15.49 2.39
CA GLU A 45 -8.18 16.42 1.51
C GLU A 45 -8.45 16.24 0.03
N LYS A 46 -9.09 15.14 -0.39
CA LYS A 46 -9.38 14.80 -1.81
C LYS A 46 -8.15 14.81 -2.74
N THR A 47 -6.93 14.86 -2.18
CA THR A 47 -5.63 14.85 -2.88
C THR A 47 -5.19 13.45 -3.33
N ILE A 48 -5.73 12.41 -2.69
CA ILE A 48 -5.48 11.01 -3.04
C ILE A 48 -6.61 10.50 -3.94
N ASP A 49 -6.26 9.95 -5.11
CA ASP A 49 -7.23 9.35 -6.01
C ASP A 49 -7.49 7.88 -5.65
N LYS A 50 -6.49 7.01 -5.76
CA LYS A 50 -6.59 5.58 -5.40
C LYS A 50 -5.59 5.22 -4.31
N ILE A 51 -5.94 4.20 -3.55
CA ILE A 51 -5.03 3.50 -2.64
C ILE A 51 -5.03 2.05 -3.07
N VAL A 52 -3.90 1.57 -3.58
CA VAL A 52 -3.74 0.21 -4.10
C VAL A 52 -2.82 -0.56 -3.16
N LEU A 53 -3.21 -1.76 -2.76
CA LEU A 53 -2.39 -2.70 -1.98
C LEU A 53 -2.15 -3.96 -2.79
N SER A 54 -0.90 -4.24 -3.16
CA SER A 54 -0.49 -5.56 -3.67
C SER A 54 0.08 -6.41 -2.55
N THR A 55 -0.45 -7.62 -2.38
CA THR A 55 -0.07 -8.48 -1.24
C THR A 55 -0.36 -9.96 -1.47
N ASN A 56 0.47 -10.82 -0.86
CA ASN A 56 0.20 -12.25 -0.69
C ASN A 56 -0.35 -12.61 0.71
N SER A 57 -0.69 -11.62 1.54
CA SER A 57 -1.23 -11.87 2.88
C SER A 57 -2.76 -11.92 2.87
N GLU A 58 -3.29 -13.12 3.05
CA GLU A 58 -4.73 -13.35 3.30
C GLU A 58 -5.26 -12.54 4.49
N VAL A 59 -4.44 -12.30 5.51
CA VAL A 59 -4.83 -11.49 6.69
C VAL A 59 -5.12 -10.06 6.26
N LEU A 60 -4.22 -9.44 5.48
CA LEU A 60 -4.42 -8.09 4.96
C LEU A 60 -5.62 -8.02 4.00
N ILE A 61 -5.78 -9.02 3.13
CA ILE A 61 -6.91 -9.10 2.21
C ILE A 61 -8.23 -9.12 2.97
N ASN A 62 -8.33 -9.97 4.01
CA ASN A 62 -9.55 -10.13 4.79
C ASN A 62 -9.84 -8.91 5.68
N GLU A 63 -8.84 -8.38 6.39
CA GLU A 63 -9.04 -7.26 7.33
C GLU A 63 -9.32 -5.92 6.63
N LEU A 64 -8.86 -5.75 5.39
CA LEU A 64 -9.06 -4.51 4.63
C LEU A 64 -10.20 -4.61 3.60
N LYS A 65 -10.83 -5.78 3.49
CA LYS A 65 -11.98 -6.00 2.62
C LYS A 65 -13.09 -5.00 2.96
N GLY A 66 -13.66 -4.37 1.93
CA GLY A 66 -14.74 -3.39 2.07
C GLY A 66 -14.29 -1.97 2.43
N LYS A 67 -13.01 -1.73 2.74
CA LYS A 67 -12.48 -0.37 2.83
C LYS A 67 -12.33 0.25 1.43
N SER A 68 -12.26 1.59 1.34
CA SER A 68 -12.08 2.33 0.07
C SER A 68 -10.64 2.23 -0.47
N ILE A 69 -10.16 0.99 -0.64
CA ILE A 69 -8.87 0.64 -1.20
C ILE A 69 -9.06 -0.43 -2.27
N ILE A 70 -8.10 -0.53 -3.19
CA ILE A 70 -8.05 -1.59 -4.20
C ILE A 70 -7.04 -2.62 -3.73
N ILE A 71 -7.47 -3.87 -3.56
CA ILE A 71 -6.61 -4.97 -3.13
C ILE A 71 -6.27 -5.82 -4.36
N GLU A 72 -4.98 -6.02 -4.58
CA GLU A 72 -4.41 -6.80 -5.67
C GLU A 72 -3.64 -8.01 -5.10
N PRO A 73 -4.32 -9.14 -4.92
CA PRO A 73 -3.65 -10.36 -4.45
C PRO A 73 -2.53 -10.78 -5.40
N ASP A 74 -1.41 -11.22 -4.85
CA ASP A 74 -0.33 -11.81 -5.63
C ASP A 74 -0.75 -13.20 -6.14
N GLU A 75 -0.32 -13.56 -7.36
CA GLU A 75 -0.60 -14.87 -7.93
C GLU A 75 0.22 -15.96 -7.20
N PRO A 76 -0.42 -16.98 -6.58
CA PRO A 76 0.27 -17.95 -5.72
C PRO A 76 1.40 -18.74 -6.40
N GLN A 77 1.29 -18.95 -7.72
CA GLN A 77 2.21 -19.80 -8.49
C GLN A 77 3.29 -19.01 -9.24
N LYS A 78 3.24 -17.67 -9.23
CA LYS A 78 4.27 -16.85 -9.88
C LYS A 78 5.29 -16.37 -8.86
N LYS A 79 6.57 -16.46 -9.22
CA LYS A 79 7.64 -15.82 -8.46
C LYS A 79 7.41 -14.30 -8.47
N PHE A 80 7.22 -13.72 -7.30
CA PHE A 80 7.05 -12.28 -7.16
C PHE A 80 8.28 -11.52 -7.66
N HIS A 81 8.05 -10.48 -8.46
CA HIS A 81 9.09 -9.56 -8.92
C HIS A 81 8.60 -8.13 -8.78
N PHE A 82 9.20 -7.39 -7.84
CA PHE A 82 8.80 -6.02 -7.48
C PHE A 82 8.61 -5.11 -8.70
N GLY A 83 9.66 -4.90 -9.51
CA GLY A 83 9.58 -3.97 -10.65
C GLY A 83 8.55 -4.34 -11.72
N LYS A 84 8.33 -5.64 -11.96
CA LYS A 84 7.31 -6.12 -12.91
C LYS A 84 5.91 -5.85 -12.37
N LYS A 85 5.65 -6.18 -11.10
CA LYS A 85 4.36 -5.91 -10.47
C LYS A 85 4.09 -4.41 -10.37
N LEU A 86 5.10 -3.61 -10.04
CA LEU A 86 4.97 -2.15 -9.98
C LEU A 86 4.56 -1.58 -11.34
N LYS A 87 5.27 -1.98 -12.41
CA LYS A 87 4.94 -1.58 -13.78
C LYS A 87 3.53 -2.03 -14.20
N GLU A 88 3.17 -3.27 -13.88
CA GLU A 88 1.83 -3.81 -14.15
C GLU A 88 0.73 -2.97 -13.50
N LEU A 89 0.89 -2.63 -12.21
CA LEU A 89 -0.12 -1.86 -11.47
C LEU A 89 -0.20 -0.40 -11.95
N ILE A 90 0.94 0.24 -12.25
CA ILE A 90 0.98 1.58 -12.85
C ILE A 90 0.17 1.58 -14.16
N ASN A 91 0.40 0.60 -15.03
CA ASN A 91 -0.31 0.50 -16.30
C ASN A 91 -1.80 0.16 -16.11
N LYS A 92 -2.12 -0.79 -15.22
CA LYS A 92 -3.48 -1.26 -14.95
C LYS A 92 -4.38 -0.14 -14.46
N TYR A 93 -3.88 0.72 -13.56
CA TYR A 93 -4.64 1.82 -12.96
C TYR A 93 -4.40 3.18 -13.61
N LYS A 94 -3.60 3.23 -14.68
CA LYS A 94 -3.22 4.46 -15.39
C LYS A 94 -2.66 5.51 -14.42
N ILE A 95 -1.73 5.08 -13.56
CA ILE A 95 -1.14 5.94 -12.53
C ILE A 95 -0.21 6.96 -13.20
N GLU A 96 -0.53 8.25 -13.07
CA GLU A 96 0.30 9.34 -13.59
C GLU A 96 1.25 9.90 -12.51
N LYS A 97 0.76 10.02 -11.27
CA LYS A 97 1.52 10.49 -10.10
C LYS A 97 1.44 9.44 -9.02
N LEU A 98 2.59 8.91 -8.62
CA LEU A 98 2.68 7.78 -7.71
C LEU A 98 3.43 8.15 -6.43
N PHE A 99 2.85 7.78 -5.28
CA PHE A 99 3.58 7.62 -4.03
C PHE A 99 3.59 6.14 -3.63
N TYR A 100 4.75 5.51 -3.79
CA TYR A 100 4.96 4.10 -3.45
C TYR A 100 5.54 3.92 -2.04
N MET A 101 5.06 2.90 -1.32
CA MET A 101 5.61 2.48 -0.03
C MET A 101 5.66 0.95 0.12
N GLY A 102 6.69 0.44 0.81
CA GLY A 102 6.69 -0.93 1.29
C GLY A 102 5.83 -1.08 2.55
N GLY A 103 5.22 -2.24 2.77
CA GLY A 103 4.28 -2.48 3.89
C GLY A 103 4.82 -2.17 5.30
N GLY A 104 6.14 -2.28 5.51
CA GLY A 104 6.78 -1.95 6.80
C GLY A 104 7.31 -0.51 6.91
N SER A 105 7.21 0.31 5.85
CA SER A 105 7.98 1.57 5.76
C SER A 105 7.28 2.80 6.35
N GLY A 106 5.95 2.78 6.49
CA GLY A 106 5.16 3.96 6.87
C GLY A 106 4.76 4.07 8.34
N VAL A 107 5.07 3.08 9.18
CA VAL A 107 4.47 2.96 10.51
C VAL A 107 4.79 4.13 11.45
N LEU A 108 6.00 4.69 11.37
CA LEU A 108 6.40 5.83 12.21
C LEU A 108 6.04 7.20 11.60
N LEU A 109 5.62 7.25 10.33
CA LEU A 109 5.20 8.50 9.71
C LEU A 109 3.86 8.95 10.27
N LYS A 110 3.81 10.21 10.69
CA LYS A 110 2.56 10.86 11.09
C LYS A 110 1.76 11.22 9.84
N ILE A 111 0.47 11.48 10.03
CA ILE A 111 -0.41 11.94 8.96
C ILE A 111 0.14 13.22 8.31
N GLU A 112 0.71 14.15 9.09
CA GLU A 112 1.26 15.39 8.55
C GLU A 112 2.51 15.15 7.69
N ASP A 113 3.36 14.19 8.07
CA ASP A 113 4.52 13.80 7.26
C ASP A 113 4.07 13.26 5.90
N LEU A 114 3.06 12.39 5.90
CA LEU A 114 2.48 11.82 4.67
C LEU A 114 1.86 12.90 3.78
N LYS A 115 1.14 13.86 4.36
CA LYS A 115 0.58 15.00 3.61
C LYS A 115 1.66 15.85 2.98
N ASN A 116 2.73 16.13 3.71
CA ASN A 116 3.85 16.91 3.18
C ASN A 116 4.52 16.18 2.02
N ILE A 117 4.72 14.86 2.11
CA ILE A 117 5.23 14.07 0.98
C ILE A 117 4.26 14.12 -0.21
N ILE A 118 2.95 13.92 0.01
CA ILE A 118 1.93 14.01 -1.05
C ILE A 118 2.02 15.37 -1.77
N LYS A 119 2.13 16.48 -1.04
CA LYS A 119 2.26 17.82 -1.62
C LYS A 119 3.49 17.99 -2.53
N THR A 120 4.58 17.27 -2.29
CA THR A 120 5.78 17.33 -3.16
C THR A 120 5.63 16.58 -4.48
N VAL A 121 4.67 15.65 -4.56
CA VAL A 121 4.39 14.84 -5.76
C VAL A 121 3.31 15.51 -6.64
N LEU A 122 2.40 16.28 -6.02
CA LEU A 122 1.36 17.06 -6.69
C LEU A 122 1.93 18.27 -7.43
#